data_AF-A0A103V9J1-F1
#
_entry.id   AF-A0A103V9J1-F1
#
_cell.length_a   1.000
_cell.length_b   1.000
_cell.length_c   1.000
_cell.angle_alpha   90.00
_cell.angle_beta   90.00
_cell.angle_gamma   90.00
#
_symmetry.space_group_name_H-M   'P 1'
#
loop_
_entity.id
_entity.type
_entity.pdbx_description
1 polymer ?
#
loop_
_entity_poly.entity_id
_entity_poly.type
_entity_poly.pdbx_seq_one_letter_code
_entity_poly.pdbx_strand_id
1 'polypeptide(L)' 'MLLKKGVEKGFTPFFIGNIMCRENLNKQSVIEEIFQEADDLVLPGSSETAFIETVSQIMDRRLGLFA' A
#
# COMPACT_ATOMS: atom_id res chain seq x y z
N MET A 1 3.37 7.79 -2.35
CA MET A 1 4.28 6.79 -1.73
C MET A 1 4.57 5.61 -2.62
N LEU A 2 3.64 4.74 -2.98
CA LEU A 2 3.96 3.52 -3.76
C LEU A 2 4.90 3.76 -4.95
N LEU A 3 4.64 4.77 -5.77
CA LEU A 3 5.51 5.11 -6.91
C LEU A 3 6.95 5.45 -6.47
N LYS A 4 7.10 6.33 -5.47
CA LYS A 4 8.40 6.74 -4.93
C LYS A 4 9.13 5.57 -4.26
N LYS A 5 8.47 4.88 -3.33
CA LYS A 5 9.04 3.76 -2.56
C LYS A 5 9.34 2.54 -3.45
N GLY A 6 8.50 2.28 -4.43
CA GLY A 6 8.69 1.21 -5.40
C GLY A 6 9.90 1.46 -6.30
N VAL A 7 10.07 2.70 -6.79
CA VAL A 7 11.27 3.09 -7.55
C VAL A 7 12.54 2.99 -6.69
N GLU A 8 12.51 3.45 -5.44
CA GLU A 8 13.62 3.30 -4.48
C GLU A 8 13.99 1.83 -4.24
N LYS A 9 13.04 0.91 -4.37
CA LYS A 9 13.23 -0.55 -4.28
C LYS A 9 13.58 -1.23 -5.61
N GLY A 10 13.69 -0.48 -6.71
CA GLY A 10 14.01 -1.03 -8.03
C GLY A 10 12.85 -1.75 -8.74
N PHE A 11 11.61 -1.55 -8.29
CA PHE A 11 10.45 -2.14 -8.95
C PHE A 11 10.23 -1.52 -10.33
N THR A 12 9.87 -2.38 -11.29
CA THR A 12 9.51 -1.95 -12.64
C THR A 12 8.12 -1.31 -12.63
N PRO A 13 7.78 -0.47 -13.63
CA PRO A 13 6.42 0.04 -13.80
C PRO A 13 5.37 -1.08 -13.86
N PHE A 14 5.71 -2.21 -14.48
CA PHE A 14 4.84 -3.39 -14.52
C PHE A 14 4.57 -3.96 -13.12
N PHE A 15 5.61 -4.10 -12.29
CA PHE A 15 5.45 -4.60 -10.93
C PHE A 15 4.63 -3.65 -10.05
N ILE A 16 4.90 -2.34 -10.16
CA ILE A 16 4.12 -1.30 -9.49
C ILE A 16 2.65 -1.36 -9.93
N GLY A 17 2.38 -1.53 -11.24
CA GLY A 17 1.04 -1.69 -11.77
C GLY A 17 0.31 -2.89 -11.19
N ASN A 18 0.99 -4.02 -11.00
CA ASN A 18 0.40 -5.21 -10.37
C ASN A 18 0.05 -4.99 -8.89
N ILE A 19 0.78 -4.13 -8.17
CA ILE A 19 0.42 -3.75 -6.80
C ILE A 19 -0.82 -2.85 -6.78
N MET A 20 -0.95 -1.95 -7.76
CA MET A 20 -2.04 -0.98 -7.85
C MET A 20 -3.37 -1.57 -8.35
N CYS A 21 -3.30 -2.55 -9.25
CA CYS A 21 -4.47 -3.02 -9.99
C CYS A 21 -5.01 -4.32 -9.41
N ARG A 22 -6.33 -4.48 -9.45
CA ARG A 22 -6.97 -5.77 -9.19
C ARG A 22 -6.69 -6.72 -10.35
N GLU A 23 -6.48 -7.98 -10.04
CA GLU A 23 -6.37 -9.05 -11.04
C GLU A 23 -7.71 -9.28 -11.75
N ASN A 24 -8.81 -9.20 -10.99
CA ASN A 24 -10.18 -9.30 -11.47
C ASN A 24 -11.14 -8.62 -10.47
N LEU A 25 -12.43 -8.58 -10.77
CA LEU A 25 -13.42 -7.88 -9.94
C LEU A 25 -13.56 -8.44 -8.52
N ASN A 26 -13.20 -9.70 -8.30
CA ASN A 26 -13.44 -10.43 -7.06
C ASN A 26 -12.22 -10.51 -6.14
N LYS A 27 -11.05 -10.00 -6.57
CA LYS A 27 -9.81 -10.05 -5.81
C LYS A 27 -9.31 -8.63 -5.55
N GLN A 28 -9.12 -8.30 -4.29
CA GLN A 28 -8.51 -7.03 -3.89
C GLN A 28 -7.08 -6.92 -4.44
N SER A 29 -6.69 -5.71 -4.78
CA SER A 29 -5.30 -5.38 -5.11
C SER A 29 -4.50 -5.23 -3.81
N VAL A 30 -3.17 -5.33 -3.94
CA VAL A 30 -2.27 -5.17 -2.79
C VAL A 30 -2.40 -3.76 -2.19
N ILE A 31 -2.65 -2.73 -3.01
CA ILE A 31 -2.86 -1.36 -2.50
C ILE A 31 -4.15 -1.23 -1.68
N GLU A 32 -5.22 -1.94 -2.06
CA GLU A 32 -6.47 -1.95 -1.30
C GLU A 32 -6.31 -2.66 0.04
N GLU A 33 -5.58 -3.78 0.05
CA GLU A 33 -5.26 -4.47 1.31
C GLU A 33 -4.43 -3.59 2.25
N ILE A 34 -3.52 -2.76 1.72
CA ILE A 34 -2.76 -1.78 2.52
C ILE A 34 -3.69 -0.73 3.13
N PHE A 35 -4.65 -0.21 2.35
CA PHE A 35 -5.59 0.79 2.86
C PHE A 35 -6.55 0.20 3.89
N GLN A 36 -7.06 -1.01 3.66
CA GLN A 36 -7.91 -1.69 4.64
C GLN A 36 -7.16 -1.93 5.94
N GLU A 37 -5.92 -2.41 5.87
CA GLU A 37 -5.10 -2.62 7.06
C GLU A 37 -4.81 -1.31 7.80
N ALA A 38 -4.63 -0.19 7.08
CA ALA A 38 -4.48 1.11 7.73
C ALA A 38 -5.76 1.56 8.42
N ASP A 39 -6.92 1.37 7.78
CA ASP A 39 -8.23 1.73 8.31
C ASP A 39 -8.57 0.92 9.58
N ASP A 40 -8.24 -0.37 9.58
CA ASP A 40 -8.43 -1.27 10.73
C ASP A 40 -7.55 -0.91 11.94
N LEU A 41 -6.41 -0.24 11.71
CA LEU A 41 -5.44 0.10 12.75
C LEU A 41 -5.62 1.50 13.33
N VAL A 42 -6.17 2.45 12.57
CA VAL A 42 -6.39 3.81 13.07
C VAL A 42 -7.61 3.87 13.97
N LEU A 43 -7.52 4.64 15.06
CA LEU A 43 -8.64 4.82 15.96
C LEU A 43 -9.70 5.75 15.35
N PRO A 44 -10.99 5.58 15.67
CA PRO A 44 -12.02 6.54 15.28
C PRO A 44 -11.67 7.96 15.71
N GLY A 45 -11.80 8.92 14.79
CA GLY A 45 -11.44 10.32 15.05
C GLY A 45 -9.94 10.63 14.87
N SER A 46 -9.14 9.68 14.40
CA SER A 46 -7.77 9.94 13.95
C SER A 46 -7.76 10.95 12.80
N SER A 47 -6.70 11.75 12.71
CA SER A 47 -6.53 12.70 11.61
C SER A 47 -6.21 11.97 10.29
N GLU A 48 -6.51 12.62 9.17
CA GLU A 48 -6.08 12.14 7.85
C GLU A 48 -4.55 11.94 7.81
N THR A 49 -3.78 12.82 8.46
CA THR A 49 -2.32 12.68 8.54
C THR A 49 -1.91 11.36 9.20
N ALA A 50 -2.54 10.99 10.32
CA ALA A 50 -2.24 9.73 11.01
C ALA A 50 -2.57 8.51 10.13
N PHE A 51 -3.66 8.57 9.37
CA PHE A 51 -4.01 7.53 8.40
C PHE A 51 -2.95 7.41 7.29
N ILE A 52 -2.54 8.52 6.67
CA ILE A 52 -1.54 8.52 5.59
C ILE A 52 -0.17 8.05 6.11
N GLU A 53 0.21 8.40 7.34
CA GLU A 53 1.43 7.88 7.99
C GLU A 53 1.35 6.37 8.21
N THR A 54 0.20 5.87 8.66
CA THR A 54 -0.04 4.44 8.87
C THR A 54 0.05 3.67 7.55
N VAL A 55 -0.57 4.19 6.48
CA VAL A 55 -0.44 3.67 5.11
C VAL A 55 1.03 3.59 4.68
N SER A 56 1.84 4.62 4.95
CA SER A 56 3.27 4.59 4.64
C SER A 56 3.98 3.40 5.28
N GLN A 57 3.76 3.21 6.58
CA GLN A 57 4.49 2.23 7.38
C GLN A 57 4.11 0.80 6.96
N ILE A 58 2.82 0.56 6.71
CA ILE A 58 2.34 -0.72 6.18
C ILE A 58 2.92 -0.97 4.79
N MET A 59 2.95 0.06 3.94
CA MET A 59 3.54 -0.04 2.61
C MET A 59 5.03 -0.38 2.68
N ASP A 60 5.81 0.23 3.59
CA ASP A 60 7.23 -0.13 3.80
C ASP A 60 7.39 -1.60 4.17
N ARG A 61 6.55 -2.11 5.08
CA ARG A 61 6.53 -3.53 5.48
C ARG A 61 6.21 -4.44 4.30
N ARG A 62 5.11 -4.17 3.57
CA ARG A 62 4.67 -5.02 2.45
C ARG A 62 5.64 -5.00 1.28
N LEU A 63 6.14 -3.82 0.89
CA LEU A 63 7.14 -3.70 -0.18
C LEU A 63 8.51 -4.28 0.23
N GLY A 64 8.76 -4.49 1.53
CA GLY A 64 9.89 -5.26 2.05
C GLY A 64 9.83 -6.76 1.72
N LEU A 65 8.64 -7.32 1.52
CA LEU A 65 8.43 -8.76 1.32
C LEU A 65 8.57 -9.19 -0.15
N PHE A 66 8.56 -8.24 -1.09
CA PHE A 66 8.65 -8.51 -2.53
C PHE A 66 10.09 -8.45 -3.08
N ALA A 67 11.09 -8.44 -2.21
CA ALA A 67 12.51 -8.37 -2.56
C ALA A 67 13.06 -9.71 -3.06
#